data_AF-A0A1I6H0C7-F1
#
_entry.id   AF-A0A1I6H0C7-F1
#
_cell.length_a   1.000
_cell.length_b   1.000
_cell.length_c   1.000
_cell.angle_alpha   90.00
_cell.angle_beta   90.00
_cell.angle_gamma   90.00
#
_symmetry.space_group_name_H-M   'P 1'
#
loop_
_entity.id
_entity.type
_entity.pdbx_description
1 polymer ?
#
loop_
_entity_poly.entity_id
_entity_poly.type
_entity_poly.pdbx_seq_one_letter_code
_entity_poly.pdbx_strand_id
1 'polypeptide(L)' 'MTRRATVRLRTATAIETVTVDASVLATDAALVDKARRQAGIAPALFLTGEVVA' A
#
# COMPACT_ATOMS: atom_id res chain seq x y z
N MET A 1 -6.72 9.68 15.63
CA MET A 1 -6.17 8.34 15.93
C MET A 1 -5.58 7.75 14.66
N THR A 2 -4.44 7.07 14.76
CA THR A 2 -3.75 6.41 13.64
C THR A 2 -3.64 4.92 13.91
N ARG A 3 -3.75 4.11 12.85
CA ARG A 3 -3.49 2.67 12.85
C ARG A 3 -2.31 2.35 11.94
N ARG A 4 -1.54 1.33 12.30
CA ARG A 4 -0.64 0.68 11.35
C ARG A 4 -1.45 -0.27 10.50
N ALA A 5 -1.29 -0.16 9.19
CA ALA A 5 -1.85 -1.08 8.23
C ALA A 5 -0.70 -1.68 7.39
N THR A 6 -0.81 -2.97 7.09
CA THR A 6 0.12 -3.67 6.21
C THR A 6 -0.52 -3.80 4.84
N VAL A 7 0.17 -3.29 3.84
CA VAL A 7 -0.30 -3.31 2.45
C VAL A 7 0.60 -4.20 1.64
N ARG A 8 0.02 -5.15 0.93
CA ARG A 8 0.70 -5.98 -0.06
C ARG A 8 0.49 -5.36 -1.43
N LEU A 9 1.58 -4.99 -2.08
CA LEU A 9 1.64 -4.41 -3.41
C LEU A 9 2.18 -5.45 -4.37
N ARG A 10 1.51 -5.66 -5.48
CA ARG A 10 1.97 -6.56 -6.54
C ARG A 10 2.40 -5.74 -7.75
N THR A 11 3.62 -6.00 -8.19
CA THR A 11 4.18 -5.45 -9.42
C THR A 11 4.32 -6.56 -10.46
N ALA A 12 4.70 -6.19 -11.68
CA ALA A 12 4.95 -7.15 -12.75
C ALA A 12 6.10 -8.13 -12.42
N THR A 13 7.04 -7.73 -11.57
CA THR A 13 8.27 -8.47 -11.28
C THR A 13 8.34 -9.00 -9.86
N ALA A 14 7.58 -8.44 -8.92
CA ALA A 14 7.69 -8.77 -7.50
C ALA A 14 6.38 -8.55 -6.72
N ILE A 15 6.38 -9.03 -5.48
CA ILE A 15 5.37 -8.70 -4.47
C ILE A 15 6.10 -8.02 -3.33
N GLU A 16 5.68 -6.81 -2.99
CA GLU A 16 6.24 -6.01 -1.90
C GLU A 16 5.21 -5.85 -0.79
N THR A 17 5.65 -5.95 0.45
CA THR A 17 4.78 -5.72 1.62
C THR A 17 5.29 -4.50 2.37
N VAL A 18 4.42 -3.51 2.53
CA VAL A 18 4.75 -2.20 3.07
C VAL A 18 3.82 -1.90 4.23
N THR A 19 4.40 -1.61 5.39
CA THR A 19 3.62 -1.13 6.53
C THR A 19 3.53 0.40 6.46
N VAL A 20 2.32 0.92 6.60
CA VAL A 20 2.03 2.36 6.61
C VAL A 20 1.20 2.73 7.83
N ASP A 21 1.53 3.86 8.44
CA ASP A 21 0.68 4.50 9.44
C ASP A 21 -0.37 5.37 8.75
N ALA A 22 -1.65 5.18 9.07
CA ALA A 22 -2.72 6.00 8.50
C ALA A 22 -3.82 6.28 9.50
N SER A 23 -4.71 7.21 9.17
CA SER A 23 -5.93 7.42 9.96
C SER A 23 -6.77 6.15 9.99
N VAL A 24 -7.44 5.88 11.11
CA VAL A 24 -8.41 4.76 11.22
C VAL A 24 -9.55 4.87 10.21
N LEU A 25 -9.86 6.09 9.78
CA LEU A 25 -10.88 6.40 8.77
C LEU A 25 -10.33 6.33 7.33
N ALA A 26 -9.04 6.05 7.14
CA ALA A 26 -8.46 5.94 5.81
C ALA A 26 -9.02 4.71 5.10
N THR A 27 -9.45 4.91 3.85
CA THR A 27 -9.90 3.82 2.98
C THR A 27 -8.72 2.96 2.54
N ASP A 28 -9.00 1.71 2.16
CA ASP A 28 -7.97 0.79 1.68
C ASP A 28 -7.28 1.32 0.41
N ALA A 29 -8.03 2.03 -0.46
CA ALA A 29 -7.45 2.68 -1.63
C ALA A 29 -6.42 3.77 -1.24
N ALA A 30 -6.70 4.56 -0.20
CA ALA A 30 -5.77 5.57 0.30
C ALA A 30 -4.54 4.94 0.96
N LEU A 31 -4.71 3.81 1.65
CA LEU A 31 -3.61 3.02 2.21
C LEU A 31 -2.71 2.46 1.11
N VAL A 32 -3.31 1.90 0.06
CA VAL A 32 -2.59 1.36 -1.10
C VAL A 32 -1.82 2.43 -1.84
N ASP A 33 -2.41 3.60 -2.11
CA ASP A 33 -1.68 4.69 -2.76
C ASP A 33 -0.52 5.20 -1.89
N LYS A 34 -0.73 5.33 -0.58
CA LYS A 34 0.33 5.71 0.35
C LYS A 34 1.48 4.69 0.36
N ALA A 35 1.15 3.40 0.45
CA ALA A 35 2.13 2.32 0.44
C ALA A 35 2.91 2.29 -0.88
N ARG A 36 2.23 2.43 -2.02
CA ARG A 36 2.84 2.50 -3.36
C ARG A 36 3.82 3.65 -3.48
N ARG A 37 3.44 4.84 -3.00
CA ARG A 37 4.34 6.02 -2.98
C ARG A 37 5.53 5.81 -2.06
N GLN A 38 5.34 5.20 -0.89
CA GLN A 38 6.42 4.91 0.06
C GLN A 38 7.43 3.90 -0.48
N ALA A 39 6.96 2.89 -1.22
CA ALA A 39 7.81 1.91 -1.90
C ALA A 39 8.46 2.46 -3.20
N GLY A 40 8.12 3.69 -3.63
CA GLY A 40 8.65 4.25 -4.87
C GLY A 40 8.19 3.52 -6.14
N ILE A 41 7.09 2.76 -6.06
CA ILE A 41 6.58 1.98 -7.20
C ILE A 41 5.90 2.90 -8.20
N ALA A 42 6.47 2.96 -9.40
CA ALA A 42 5.89 3.69 -10.52
C ALA A 42 4.49 3.15 -10.86
N PRO A 43 3.51 4.02 -11.21
CA PRO A 43 2.17 3.57 -11.57
C PRO A 43 2.14 2.53 -12.68
N ALA A 44 3.07 2.62 -13.64
CA ALA A 44 3.19 1.68 -14.75
C ALA A 44 3.62 0.26 -14.34
N LEU A 45 4.28 0.12 -13.19
CA LEU A 45 4.72 -1.17 -12.66
C LEU A 45 3.74 -1.75 -11.64
N PHE A 46 2.81 -0.93 -11.15
CA PHE A 46 1.82 -1.31 -10.15
C PHE A 46 0.64 -2.04 -10.80
N LEU A 47 0.40 -3.28 -10.37
CA LEU A 47 -0.72 -4.09 -10.86
C LEU A 47 -1.90 -4.04 -9.89
N THR A 48 -1.66 -4.33 -8.62
CA THR A 48 -2.71 -4.35 -7.59
C THR A 48 -2.12 -4.12 -6.19
N GLY A 49 -2.96 -3.69 -5.27
CA GLY A 49 -2.60 -3.48 -3.87
C GLY A 49 -3.77 -3.84 -2.96
N GLU A 50 -3.45 -4.47 -1.85
CA GLU A 50 -4.40 -5.05 -0.90
C GLU A 50 -3.94 -4.77 0.53
N VAL A 51 -4.85 -4.38 1.41
CA VAL A 51 -4.57 -4.28 2.85
C VAL A 51 -4.73 -5.66 3.46
N VAL A 52 -3.66 -6.18 4.06
CA VAL A 52 -3.62 -7.52 4.66
C VAL A 52 -3.64 -7.50 6.18
N ALA A 53 -3.47 -6.33 6.82
CA ALA A 53 -3.65 -6.10 8.25
C ALA A 53 -3.89 -4.62 8.56
#